data_AF-A0A427UAP0-F1
#
_entry.id   AF-A0A427UAP0-F1
#
_cell.length_a   1.000
_cell.length_b   1.000
_cell.length_c   1.000
_cell.angle_alpha   90.00
_cell.angle_beta   90.00
_cell.angle_gamma   90.00
#
_symmetry.space_group_name_H-M   'P 1'
#
loop_
_entity.id
_entity.type
_entity.pdbx_description
1 polymer ?
#
loop_
_entity_poly.entity_id
_entity_poly.type
_entity_poly.pdbx_seq_one_letter_code
_entity_poly.pdbx_strand_id
1 'polypeptide(L)' 'MVVEEVGELAEAIRRDDPESIREELADCFAWIGALANLYGIDLEEVFNEKYPQSCPTCGKNPCICTD' A
#
# COMPACT_ATOMS: atom_id res chain seq x y z
N MET A 1 0.60 11.58 -12.66
CA MET A 1 -0.14 10.36 -12.24
C MET A 1 0.58 9.71 -11.08
N VAL A 2 0.74 8.39 -10.88
CA VAL A 2 1.18 7.85 -9.55
C VAL A 2 2.40 8.55 -8.91
N VAL A 3 3.42 8.89 -9.69
CA VAL A 3 4.63 9.59 -9.18
C VAL A 3 4.32 11.00 -8.66
N GLU A 4 3.34 11.67 -9.24
CA GLU A 4 2.84 13.00 -8.86
C GLU A 4 2.11 12.93 -7.52
N GLU A 5 1.14 12.02 -7.39
CA GLU A 5 0.41 11.77 -6.12
C GLU A 5 1.36 11.41 -4.98
N VAL A 6 2.41 10.63 -5.26
CA VAL A 6 3.45 10.32 -4.27
C VAL A 6 4.24 11.56 -3.87
N GLY A 7 4.42 12.51 -4.80
CA GLY A 7 5.03 13.81 -4.54
C GLY A 7 4.16 14.70 -3.65
N GLU A 8 2.86 14.75 -3.93
CA GLU A 8 1.86 15.49 -3.16
C GLU A 8 1.68 14.89 -1.77
N LEU A 9 1.60 13.56 -1.65
CA LEU A 9 1.64 12.85 -0.38
C LEU A 9 2.91 13.19 0.43
N ALA A 10 4.08 13.20 -0.21
CA ALA A 10 5.33 13.55 0.45
C ALA A 10 5.33 15.03 0.93
N GLU A 11 4.67 15.93 0.22
CA GLU A 11 4.49 17.32 0.63
C GLU A 11 3.54 17.45 1.82
N ALA A 12 2.40 16.74 1.79
CA ALA A 12 1.44 16.69 2.88
C ALA A 12 2.08 16.15 4.17
N ILE A 13 2.88 15.10 4.07
CA ILE A 13 3.66 14.55 5.20
C ILE A 13 4.66 15.58 5.74
N ARG A 14 5.40 16.29 4.86
CA ARG A 14 6.36 17.32 5.30
C ARG A 14 5.68 18.48 6.03
N ARG A 15 4.43 18.78 5.69
CA ARG A 15 3.64 19.85 6.30
C ARG A 15 2.87 19.42 7.55
N ASP A 16 2.87 18.14 7.88
CA ASP A 16 2.04 17.55 8.94
C ASP A 16 0.56 17.93 8.78
N ASP A 17 0.06 17.82 7.53
CA ASP A 17 -1.32 18.13 7.16
C ASP A 17 -2.15 16.83 7.07
N PRO A 18 -2.91 16.44 8.11
CA PRO A 18 -3.59 15.16 8.15
C PRO A 18 -4.75 15.07 7.16
N GLU A 19 -5.32 16.19 6.72
CA GLU A 19 -6.41 16.19 5.74
C GLU A 19 -5.85 15.86 4.37
N SER A 20 -4.82 16.58 3.93
CA SER A 20 -4.13 16.28 2.68
C SER A 20 -3.51 14.88 2.70
N ILE A 21 -2.88 14.44 3.78
CA ILE A 21 -2.33 13.06 3.85
C ILE A 21 -3.39 12.01 3.54
N ARG A 22 -4.62 12.19 4.03
CA ARG A 22 -5.72 11.23 3.80
C ARG A 22 -6.19 11.23 2.36
N GLU A 23 -6.27 12.42 1.75
CA GLU A 23 -6.65 12.60 0.35
C GLU A 23 -5.60 11.97 -0.58
N GLU A 24 -4.34 12.36 -0.43
CA GLU A 24 -3.24 11.88 -1.28
C GLU A 24 -3.00 10.37 -1.16
N LEU A 25 -3.25 9.79 0.03
CA LEU A 25 -3.21 8.33 0.20
C LEU A 25 -4.32 7.63 -0.61
N ALA A 26 -5.52 8.20 -0.64
CA ALA A 26 -6.62 7.65 -1.41
C ALA A 26 -6.34 7.75 -2.92
N ASP A 27 -5.78 8.86 -3.38
CA ASP A 27 -5.44 9.07 -4.79
C ASP A 27 -4.30 8.15 -5.24
N CYS A 28 -3.25 7.99 -4.42
CA CYS A 28 -2.23 6.96 -4.65
C CYS A 28 -2.84 5.57 -4.81
N PHE A 29 -3.76 5.18 -3.92
CA PHE A 29 -4.42 3.87 -3.98
C PHE A 29 -5.30 3.71 -5.22
N ALA A 30 -6.07 4.74 -5.58
CA ALA A 30 -6.92 4.74 -6.76
C ALA A 30 -6.09 4.53 -8.04
N TRP A 31 -4.95 5.19 -8.16
CA TRP A 31 -4.08 5.01 -9.32
C TRP A 31 -3.34 3.66 -9.34
N ILE A 32 -2.98 3.10 -8.18
CA ILE A 32 -2.48 1.72 -8.10
C ILE A 32 -3.56 0.75 -8.62
N GLY A 33 -4.82 0.94 -8.22
CA GLY A 33 -5.96 0.18 -8.72
C GLY A 33 -6.15 0.32 -10.24
N ALA A 34 -6.04 1.54 -10.77
CA ALA A 34 -6.13 1.80 -12.20
C ALA A 34 -5.01 1.08 -12.98
N LEU A 35 -3.77 1.07 -12.46
CA LEU A 35 -2.66 0.32 -13.06
C LEU A 35 -2.91 -1.18 -13.01
N ALA A 36 -3.38 -1.71 -11.88
CA ALA A 36 -3.69 -3.13 -11.77
C ALA A 36 -4.75 -3.55 -12.80
N ASN A 37 -5.82 -2.79 -12.94
CA ASN A 37 -6.85 -3.01 -13.97
C ASN A 37 -6.27 -2.95 -15.38
N LEU A 38 -5.38 -1.98 -15.67
CA LEU A 38 -4.75 -1.83 -16.97
C LEU A 38 -3.90 -3.05 -17.36
N TYR A 39 -3.22 -3.65 -16.39
CA TYR A 39 -2.36 -4.83 -16.60
C TYR A 39 -3.07 -6.17 -16.34
N GLY A 40 -4.36 -6.16 -15.97
CA GLY A 40 -5.10 -7.37 -15.65
C GLY A 40 -4.58 -8.09 -14.40
N ILE A 41 -4.11 -7.34 -13.41
CA ILE A 41 -3.58 -7.85 -12.14
C ILE A 41 -4.68 -7.78 -11.08
N ASP A 42 -4.93 -8.89 -10.39
CA ASP A 42 -5.74 -8.90 -9.18
C ASP A 42 -4.89 -8.44 -7.99
N LEU A 43 -5.20 -7.26 -7.45
CA LEU A 43 -4.46 -6.70 -6.31
C LEU A 43 -4.66 -7.48 -5.02
N GLU A 44 -5.82 -8.09 -4.81
CA GLU A 44 -6.10 -8.86 -3.60
C GLU A 44 -5.30 -10.16 -3.62
N GLU A 45 -5.25 -10.85 -4.76
CA GLU A 45 -4.43 -12.04 -4.95
C GLU A 45 -2.95 -11.74 -4.70
N VAL A 46 -2.38 -10.75 -5.40
CA VAL A 46 -0.97 -10.39 -5.27
C VAL A 46 -0.63 -9.89 -3.86
N PHE A 47 -1.56 -9.20 -3.19
CA PHE A 47 -1.36 -8.79 -1.81
C PHE A 47 -1.26 -9.99 -0.87
N ASN A 48 -2.16 -10.97 -1.00
CA ASN A 48 -2.18 -12.18 -0.18
C ASN A 48 -0.96 -13.09 -0.43
N GLU A 49 -0.48 -13.17 -1.67
CA GLU A 49 0.76 -13.89 -2.00
C GLU A 49 1.98 -13.28 -1.30
N LYS A 50 2.05 -11.94 -1.28
CA LYS A 50 3.18 -11.20 -0.71
C LYS A 50 3.13 -11.09 0.81
N TYR A 51 1.94 -10.87 1.35
CA TYR A 51 1.67 -10.75 2.78
C TYR A 51 0.68 -11.83 3.20
N PRO A 52 1.13 -13.10 3.22
CA PRO A 52 0.29 -14.15 3.73
C PRO A 52 -0.07 -13.81 5.18
N GLN A 53 -1.27 -14.18 5.62
CA GLN A 53 -1.75 -14.01 6.99
C GLN A 53 -1.01 -14.94 7.97
N SER A 54 0.31 -15.01 7.84
CA SER A 54 1.27 -15.82 8.58
C SER A 54 2.63 -15.12 8.50
N CYS A 55 3.43 -15.20 9.57
CA CYS A 55 4.79 -14.69 9.53
C CYS A 55 5.57 -15.29 8.35
N PRO A 56 6.20 -14.49 7.47
CA PRO A 56 6.96 -15.02 6.34
C PRO A 56 8.18 -15.84 6.77
N THR A 57 8.67 -15.65 7.99
CA THR A 57 9.81 -16.38 8.56
C THR A 57 9.41 -17.72 9.19
N CYS A 58 8.37 -17.75 10.03
CA CYS A 58 7.98 -18.95 10.78
C CYS A 58 6.66 -19.62 10.32
N GLY A 59 5.94 -19.02 9.37
CA GLY A 59 4.69 -19.55 8.80
C GLY A 59 3.50 -19.59 9.78
N LYS A 60 3.62 -18.99 10.97
CA LYS A 60 2.56 -19.03 12.01
C LYS A 60 1.78 -17.72 12.13
N ASN A 61 0.53 -17.84 12.57
CA ASN A 61 -0.32 -16.74 13.01
C ASN A 61 -1.07 -17.15 14.30
N PRO A 62 -0.78 -16.55 15.47
CA PRO A 62 0.18 -15.47 15.72
C PRO A 62 1.65 -15.89 15.53
N CYS A 63 2.51 -14.92 15.20
CA CYS A 63 3.95 -15.13 15.04
C CYS A 63 4.59 -15.66 16.34
N ILE A 64 5.53 -16.61 16.21
CA ILE A 64 6.28 -17.17 17.35
C ILE A 64 7.78 -16.84 17.29
N CYS A 65 8.21 -16.01 16.32
CA CYS A 65 9.60 -15.56 16.25
C CYS A 65 9.92 -14.78 17.54
N THR A 66 11.04 -15.13 18.16
CA THR A 66 11.55 -14.46 19.36
C THR A 66 12.54 -13.35 19.05
N ASP A 67 12.81 -13.14 17.76
CA ASP A 67 13.80 -12.21 17.19
C ASP A 67 13.10 -11.10 16.42
#